data_AF-W1NS24-F1
#
_entry.id   AF-W1NS24-F1
#
_cell.length_a   1.000
_cell.length_b   1.000
_cell.length_c   1.000
_cell.angle_alpha   90.00
_cell.angle_beta   90.00
_cell.angle_gamma   90.00
#
_symmetry.space_group_name_H-M   'P 1'
#
loop_
_entity.id
_entity.type
_entity.pdbx_description
1 polymer ?
#
loop_
_entity_poly.entity_id
_entity_poly.type
_entity_poly.pdbx_seq_one_letter_code
_entity_poly.pdbx_strand_id
1 'polypeptide(L)'
;MLLKTALAPNIHVGTSCVTYSGGCGEGIPPGSYIMKGEDLELHPLTSCALCICVWDIVKIAKDPTETRPLILGEYSHAMGNSTGNIHEYWEAIDSTEGLQGGFIWDWVDQVLLKEGADGTKHRAYGGDFGDIPNDLNFCLNGLTWPDRIPHPALNEVKYVYQPIKFTFVEDKFKIFNSQYFETTDNIEFSWLLVGDGKCLGSGVLCPSTKTLDSHEIELKSSPWYSLWESSPAAHIYLTMTAKLTQPTHWVKRGTCSLLDQLKEHIFLLEFPLDV
;
A
#
# COMPACT_ATOMS: atom_id res chain seq x y z
N MET A 1 46.52 16.68 2.62
CA MET A 1 45.78 16.75 3.88
C MET A 1 45.11 15.41 4.06
N LEU A 2 45.75 14.53 4.84
CA LEU A 2 45.30 13.15 5.08
C LEU A 2 44.04 13.17 5.96
N LEU A 3 42.99 12.44 5.57
CA LEU A 3 42.06 11.87 6.53
C LEU A 3 42.21 10.36 6.46
N LYS A 4 42.64 9.77 7.57
CA LYS A 4 42.86 8.35 7.78
C LYS A 4 41.52 7.61 7.76
N THR A 5 41.36 6.65 6.87
CA THR A 5 40.37 5.58 6.96
C THR A 5 40.82 4.62 8.07
N ALA A 6 40.12 4.63 9.20
CA ALA A 6 40.27 3.59 10.21
C ALA A 6 39.42 2.38 9.77
N LEU A 7 40.10 1.32 9.33
CA LEU A 7 39.54 -0.01 9.19
C LEU A 7 39.31 -0.57 10.60
N ALA A 8 38.06 -0.82 10.98
CA ALA A 8 37.74 -1.68 12.11
C ALA A 8 37.62 -3.12 11.59
N PRO A 9 38.34 -4.10 12.17
CA PRO A 9 38.24 -5.51 11.81
C PRO A 9 37.06 -6.15 12.55
N ASN A 10 36.40 -7.13 11.91
CA ASN A 10 35.27 -7.94 12.39
C ASN A 10 33.87 -7.40 12.06
N ILE A 11 33.46 -7.60 10.81
CA ILE A 11 32.04 -7.65 10.43
C ILE A 11 31.65 -9.13 10.42
N HIS A 12 30.89 -9.57 11.43
CA HIS A 12 30.11 -10.79 11.32
C HIS A 12 28.85 -10.47 10.52
N VAL A 13 28.75 -11.04 9.32
CA VAL A 13 27.53 -10.98 8.50
C VAL A 13 26.56 -12.03 9.04
N GLY A 14 25.83 -11.63 10.07
CA GLY A 14 24.47 -12.07 10.31
C GLY A 14 23.55 -10.92 9.95
N THR A 15 22.29 -11.21 9.61
CA THR A 15 21.19 -10.24 9.40
C THR A 15 21.32 -9.05 10.35
N SER A 16 21.95 -7.99 9.87
CA SER A 16 22.09 -6.73 10.57
C SER A 16 21.48 -5.71 9.64
N CYS A 17 20.18 -5.47 9.86
CA CYS A 17 19.63 -4.16 9.58
C CYS A 17 20.59 -3.13 10.17
N VAL A 18 20.81 -2.01 9.48
CA VAL A 18 21.63 -0.92 9.99
C VAL A 18 21.04 -0.46 11.31
N THR A 19 21.61 -0.94 12.41
CA THR A 19 21.23 -0.57 13.76
C THR A 19 21.87 0.77 14.06
N TYR A 20 21.05 1.81 14.10
CA TYR A 20 21.46 3.03 14.77
C TYR A 20 21.38 2.75 16.28
N SER A 21 22.46 2.23 16.86
CA SER A 21 22.66 2.21 18.32
C SER A 21 23.01 3.63 18.80
N GLY A 22 22.09 4.57 18.59
CA GLY A 22 22.14 5.88 19.23
C GLY A 22 21.68 5.69 20.67
N GLY A 23 22.59 5.87 21.62
CA GLY A 23 22.26 5.85 23.04
C GLY A 23 21.08 6.77 23.36
N CYS A 24 20.20 6.34 24.27
CA CYS A 24 19.12 7.15 24.79
C CYS A 24 19.70 8.44 25.42
N GLY A 25 19.71 9.52 24.65
CA GLY A 25 20.13 10.84 25.10
C GLY A 25 18.91 11.68 25.44
N GLU A 26 18.96 12.36 26.58
CA GLU A 26 18.11 13.50 26.92
C GLU A 26 17.95 14.43 25.69
N GLY A 27 16.71 14.77 25.31
CA GLY A 27 16.46 15.68 24.18
C GLY A 27 15.28 15.37 23.27
N ILE A 28 14.43 14.38 23.57
CA ILE A 28 13.23 14.11 22.76
C ILE A 28 12.22 15.26 22.96
N PRO A 29 11.77 15.94 21.90
CA PRO A 29 10.76 16.99 22.01
C PRO A 29 9.44 16.43 22.55
N PRO A 30 8.72 17.18 23.41
CA PRO A 30 7.36 16.82 23.81
C PRO A 30 6.47 16.59 22.57
N GLY A 31 5.73 15.48 22.56
CA GLY A 31 4.87 15.10 21.43
C GLY A 31 5.54 14.20 20.38
N SER A 32 6.79 13.77 20.59
CA SER A 32 7.47 12.79 19.73
C SER A 32 7.46 11.39 20.36
N TYR A 33 7.32 10.36 19.53
CA TYR A 33 7.35 8.95 19.94
C TYR A 33 8.62 8.27 19.43
N ILE A 34 9.24 7.41 20.25
CA ILE A 34 10.31 6.52 19.80
C ILE A 34 9.70 5.16 19.46
N MET A 35 10.10 4.57 18.33
CA MET A 35 9.85 3.17 18.00
C MET A 35 11.19 2.44 17.92
N LYS A 36 11.27 1.23 18.48
CA LYS A 36 12.43 0.33 18.34
C LYS A 36 11.93 -1.00 17.77
N GLY A 37 12.61 -1.50 16.74
CA GLY A 37 12.19 -2.70 16.01
C GLY A 37 12.95 -3.99 16.36
N GLU A 38 13.84 -3.97 17.36
CA GLU A 38 14.78 -5.09 17.58
C GLU A 38 14.34 -6.11 18.61
N ASP A 39 13.38 -5.82 19.46
CA ASP A 39 12.90 -6.76 20.46
C ASP A 39 11.43 -6.48 20.75
N LEU A 40 10.68 -7.51 21.12
CA LEU A 40 9.40 -7.37 21.82
C LEU A 40 9.56 -6.64 23.19
N GLU A 41 10.71 -6.02 23.48
CA GLU A 41 10.86 -4.91 24.42
C GLU A 41 10.26 -3.61 23.86
N LEU A 42 8.97 -3.73 23.55
CA LEU A 42 7.88 -2.79 23.76
C LEU A 42 8.28 -1.44 24.41
N HIS A 43 8.61 -0.44 23.57
CA HIS A 43 8.67 0.96 23.98
C HIS A 43 7.33 1.38 24.61
N PRO A 44 7.28 2.17 25.70
CA PRO A 44 6.07 2.41 26.50
C PRO A 44 4.89 3.05 25.75
N LEU A 45 5.08 3.52 24.51
CA LEU A 45 4.07 4.28 23.77
C LEU A 45 3.62 3.63 22.45
N THR A 46 4.43 2.75 21.83
CA THR A 46 4.14 2.15 20.52
C THR A 46 4.83 0.78 20.43
N SER A 47 4.14 -0.21 19.86
CA SER A 47 4.73 -1.49 19.50
C SER A 47 5.16 -1.48 18.03
N CYS A 48 6.37 -1.97 17.76
CA CYS A 48 6.94 -2.05 16.42
C CYS A 48 7.45 -3.47 16.19
N ALA A 49 6.89 -4.13 15.19
CA ALA A 49 7.26 -5.51 14.88
C ALA A 49 7.64 -5.69 13.41
N LEU A 50 8.54 -6.64 13.16
CA LEU A 50 9.09 -6.92 11.85
C LEU A 50 8.50 -8.23 11.31
N CYS A 51 7.96 -8.19 10.09
CA CYS A 51 7.51 -9.36 9.33
C CYS A 51 6.59 -10.34 10.11
N ILE A 52 5.67 -9.81 10.93
CA ILE A 52 4.69 -10.60 11.68
C ILE A 52 3.48 -10.96 10.81
N CYS A 53 2.95 -12.17 10.96
CA CYS A 53 1.76 -12.65 10.27
C CYS A 53 0.46 -11.93 10.69
N VAL A 54 -0.54 -11.89 9.80
CA VAL A 54 -1.81 -11.18 10.03
C VAL A 54 -2.53 -11.65 11.30
N TRP A 55 -2.55 -12.94 11.60
CA TRP A 55 -3.23 -13.45 12.80
C TRP A 55 -2.53 -13.00 14.10
N ASP A 56 -1.21 -12.83 14.08
CA ASP A 56 -0.44 -12.43 15.25
C ASP A 56 -0.60 -10.93 15.53
N ILE A 57 -0.65 -10.08 14.50
CA ILE A 57 -0.93 -8.64 14.69
C ILE A 57 -2.35 -8.43 15.24
N VAL A 58 -3.34 -9.20 14.76
CA VAL A 58 -4.71 -9.16 15.27
C VAL A 58 -4.78 -9.66 16.70
N LYS A 59 -4.02 -10.71 17.04
CA LYS A 59 -3.94 -11.24 18.41
C LYS A 59 -3.35 -10.20 19.36
N ILE A 60 -2.27 -9.52 18.97
CA ILE A 60 -1.64 -8.44 19.75
C ILE A 60 -2.64 -7.31 19.97
N ALA A 61 -3.30 -6.83 18.90
CA ALA A 61 -4.26 -5.73 18.99
C ALA A 61 -5.50 -6.05 19.85
N LYS A 62 -5.86 -7.33 19.97
CA LYS A 62 -6.98 -7.79 20.80
C LYS A 62 -6.59 -8.17 22.23
N ASP A 63 -5.30 -8.11 22.57
CA ASP A 63 -4.84 -8.39 23.93
C ASP A 63 -5.24 -7.22 24.85
N PRO A 64 -6.10 -7.43 25.86
CA PRO A 64 -6.55 -6.34 26.75
C PRO A 64 -5.42 -5.76 27.61
N THR A 65 -4.27 -6.42 27.69
CA THR A 65 -3.09 -5.93 28.41
C THR A 65 -2.19 -5.07 27.53
N GLU A 66 -2.38 -5.11 26.20
CA GLU A 66 -1.68 -4.25 25.25
C GLU A 66 -2.56 -3.06 24.88
N THR A 67 -2.19 -1.88 25.39
CA THR A 67 -2.96 -0.65 25.19
C THR A 67 -2.36 0.27 24.13
N ARG A 68 -1.18 -0.08 23.60
CA ARG A 68 -0.49 0.73 22.59
C ARG A 68 -0.97 0.36 21.19
N PRO A 69 -0.92 1.31 20.25
CA PRO A 69 -1.05 0.94 18.86
C PRO A 69 0.15 0.12 18.38
N LEU A 70 -0.11 -0.75 17.41
CA LEU A 70 0.88 -1.52 16.68
C LEU A 70 1.06 -0.92 15.29
N ILE A 71 2.30 -0.54 14.98
CA ILE A 71 2.75 -0.13 13.66
C ILE A 71 3.85 -1.10 13.24
N LEU A 72 3.69 -1.76 12.09
CA LEU A 72 4.69 -2.70 11.62
C LEU A 72 5.91 -1.93 11.11
N GLY A 73 7.07 -2.14 11.75
CA GLY A 73 8.32 -1.48 11.38
C GLY A 73 8.76 -1.88 9.98
N GLU A 74 8.57 -3.16 9.65
CA GLU A 74 8.76 -3.72 8.33
C GLU A 74 7.68 -4.80 8.12
N TYR A 75 7.03 -4.81 6.97
CA TYR A 75 6.13 -5.88 6.57
C TYR A 75 6.10 -6.05 5.05
N SER A 76 5.46 -7.13 4.57
CA SER A 76 5.26 -7.40 3.14
C SER A 76 6.55 -7.28 2.30
N HIS A 77 7.55 -8.10 2.61
CA HIS A 77 8.85 -8.12 1.93
C HIS A 77 8.70 -8.20 0.40
N ALA A 78 9.10 -7.16 -0.34
CA ALA A 78 8.81 -6.94 -1.76
C ALA A 78 9.90 -7.50 -2.71
N MET A 79 10.72 -8.43 -2.25
CA MET A 79 11.80 -9.04 -3.03
C MET A 79 11.29 -9.82 -4.25
N GLY A 80 11.65 -9.35 -5.45
CA GLY A 80 11.29 -10.00 -6.70
C GLY A 80 9.78 -9.99 -6.96
N ASN A 81 9.21 -11.18 -7.21
CA ASN A 81 7.76 -11.35 -7.38
C ASN A 81 7.12 -11.70 -6.03
N SER A 82 6.79 -10.68 -5.26
CA SER A 82 6.33 -10.81 -3.88
C SER A 82 5.18 -9.84 -3.58
N THR A 83 5.05 -9.42 -2.32
CA THR A 83 3.95 -8.57 -1.83
C THR A 83 2.58 -9.24 -2.02
N GLY A 84 2.58 -10.58 -1.98
CA GLY A 84 1.35 -11.36 -1.83
C GLY A 84 0.62 -10.97 -0.56
N ASN A 85 -0.68 -11.29 -0.49
CA ASN A 85 -1.57 -11.13 0.67
C ASN A 85 -1.60 -9.77 1.38
N ILE A 86 -1.07 -8.70 0.77
CA ILE A 86 -1.11 -7.35 1.36
C ILE A 86 -2.54 -6.85 1.63
N HIS A 87 -3.52 -7.33 0.87
CA HIS A 87 -4.93 -7.05 1.12
C HIS A 87 -5.42 -7.60 2.47
N GLU A 88 -4.95 -8.78 2.92
CA GLU A 88 -5.32 -9.36 4.22
C GLU A 88 -4.78 -8.52 5.38
N TYR A 89 -3.56 -7.98 5.24
CA TYR A 89 -3.01 -7.03 6.20
C TYR A 89 -3.90 -5.80 6.30
N TRP A 90 -4.26 -5.19 5.16
CA TRP A 90 -5.07 -3.97 5.15
C TRP A 90 -6.50 -4.19 5.59
N GLU A 91 -7.10 -5.35 5.30
CA GLU A 91 -8.39 -5.73 5.86
C GLU A 91 -8.33 -5.81 7.40
N ALA A 92 -7.28 -6.43 7.95
CA ALA A 92 -7.07 -6.47 9.40
C ALA A 92 -6.83 -5.06 9.99
N ILE A 93 -5.99 -4.25 9.36
CA ILE A 93 -5.68 -2.88 9.78
C ILE A 93 -6.94 -2.00 9.77
N ASP A 94 -7.72 -2.04 8.70
CA ASP A 94 -8.92 -1.21 8.54
C ASP A 94 -10.06 -1.65 9.50
N SER A 95 -10.05 -2.91 9.97
CA SER A 95 -11.13 -3.48 10.79
C SER A 95 -10.80 -3.66 12.28
N THR A 96 -9.54 -3.48 12.69
CA THR A 96 -9.09 -3.76 14.07
C THR A 96 -8.50 -2.53 14.73
N GLU A 97 -9.16 -2.04 15.78
CA GLU A 97 -8.64 -0.95 16.60
C GLU A 97 -7.26 -1.29 17.18
N GLY A 98 -6.37 -0.30 17.19
CA GLY A 98 -4.98 -0.46 17.63
C GLY A 98 -4.00 -0.83 16.51
N LEU A 99 -4.46 -1.37 15.37
CA LEU A 99 -3.60 -1.55 14.19
C LEU A 99 -3.54 -0.24 13.38
N GLN A 100 -2.34 0.27 13.13
CA GLN A 100 -2.14 1.57 12.46
C GLN A 100 -1.27 1.47 11.19
N GLY A 101 -1.21 0.29 10.57
CA GLY A 101 -0.46 0.06 9.35
C GLY A 101 1.00 -0.32 9.58
N GLY A 102 1.86 0.05 8.63
CA GLY A 102 3.28 -0.29 8.67
C GLY A 102 4.06 0.15 7.44
N PHE A 103 5.34 -0.20 7.40
CA PHE A 103 6.26 0.15 6.32
C PHE A 103 6.65 -1.07 5.49
N ILE A 104 6.39 -1.02 4.18
CA ILE A 104 6.77 -2.10 3.27
C ILE A 104 8.29 -2.14 3.14
N TRP A 105 8.88 -3.33 3.20
CA TRP A 105 10.30 -3.53 2.94
C TRP A 105 10.54 -3.99 1.49
N ASP A 106 11.11 -3.19 0.60
CA ASP A 106 11.48 -1.78 0.72
C ASP A 106 11.07 -0.98 -0.54
N TRP A 107 11.56 0.26 -0.68
CA TRP A 107 11.16 1.14 -1.77
C TRP A 107 11.86 0.85 -3.10
N VAL A 108 13.15 0.51 -3.09
CA VAL A 108 13.98 0.50 -4.31
C VAL A 108 15.06 -0.58 -4.26
N ASP A 109 15.17 -1.35 -5.33
CA ASP A 109 16.24 -2.33 -5.50
C ASP A 109 17.62 -1.68 -5.44
N GLN A 110 18.51 -2.27 -4.64
CA GLN A 110 19.84 -1.73 -4.37
C GLN A 110 20.92 -2.38 -5.24
N VAL A 111 20.77 -2.29 -6.58
CA VAL A 111 21.80 -2.75 -7.53
C VAL A 111 22.86 -1.68 -7.78
N LEU A 112 24.02 -2.12 -8.24
CA LEU A 112 25.01 -1.27 -8.88
C LEU A 112 25.14 -1.62 -10.37
N LEU A 113 25.41 -0.62 -11.21
CA LEU A 113 25.73 -0.89 -12.61
C LEU A 113 27.17 -1.38 -12.73
N LYS A 114 27.37 -2.53 -13.37
CA LYS A 114 28.67 -3.11 -13.66
C LYS A 114 28.85 -3.28 -15.17
N GLU A 115 30.03 -2.93 -15.66
CA GLU A 115 30.41 -3.12 -17.06
C GLU A 115 31.18 -4.43 -17.23
N GLY A 116 30.74 -5.25 -18.19
CA GLY A 116 31.39 -6.50 -18.58
C GLY A 116 32.62 -6.27 -19.46
N ALA A 117 33.41 -7.32 -19.67
CA ALA A 117 34.61 -7.26 -20.52
C ALA A 117 34.30 -6.94 -22.01
N ASP A 118 33.05 -7.15 -22.42
CA ASP A 118 32.52 -6.83 -23.75
C ASP A 118 31.90 -5.41 -23.83
N GLY A 119 31.98 -4.62 -22.75
CA GLY A 119 31.38 -3.29 -22.65
C GLY A 119 29.89 -3.29 -22.32
N THR A 120 29.25 -4.45 -22.11
CA THR A 120 27.83 -4.52 -21.74
C THR A 120 27.62 -4.12 -20.29
N LYS A 121 26.62 -3.28 -20.01
CA LYS A 121 26.25 -2.90 -18.65
C LYS A 121 25.14 -3.79 -18.13
N HIS A 122 25.34 -4.38 -16.96
CA HIS A 122 24.33 -5.16 -16.25
C HIS A 122 24.12 -4.62 -14.83
N ARG A 123 22.95 -4.89 -14.27
CA ARG A 123 22.64 -4.64 -12.87
C ARG A 123 23.27 -5.75 -12.04
N ALA A 124 24.14 -5.38 -11.14
CA ALA A 124 24.93 -6.28 -10.31
C ALA A 124 24.51 -6.19 -8.84
N TYR A 125 24.58 -7.31 -8.14
CA TYR A 125 24.23 -7.44 -6.72
C TYR A 125 25.36 -8.20 -5.97
N GLY A 126 25.10 -8.66 -4.74
CA GLY A 126 26.09 -9.34 -3.90
C GLY A 126 26.79 -10.49 -4.63
N GLY A 127 28.12 -10.52 -4.53
CA GLY A 127 28.99 -11.50 -5.20
C GLY A 127 29.45 -11.10 -6.59
N ASP A 128 28.74 -10.23 -7.31
CA ASP A 128 29.17 -9.80 -8.65
C ASP A 128 30.46 -8.99 -8.62
N PHE A 129 30.83 -8.38 -7.50
CA PHE A 129 32.09 -7.63 -7.35
C PHE A 129 33.22 -8.48 -6.75
N GLY A 130 33.00 -9.78 -6.56
CA GLY A 130 33.95 -10.68 -5.90
C GLY A 130 34.02 -10.50 -4.38
N ASP A 131 33.03 -9.82 -3.80
CA ASP A 131 32.84 -9.61 -2.37
C ASP A 131 32.51 -10.92 -1.64
N ILE A 132 33.22 -11.15 -0.53
CA ILE A 132 33.05 -12.31 0.35
C ILE A 132 33.18 -11.83 1.81
N PRO A 133 32.19 -12.11 2.68
CA PRO A 133 30.90 -12.75 2.39
C PRO A 133 29.95 -11.85 1.57
N ASN A 134 28.90 -12.45 1.00
CA ASN A 134 27.81 -11.72 0.35
C ASN A 134 26.48 -12.48 0.52
N ASP A 135 25.37 -11.74 0.46
CA ASP A 135 24.00 -12.26 0.57
C ASP A 135 23.26 -12.27 -0.79
N LEU A 136 24.02 -12.39 -1.89
CA LEU A 136 23.49 -12.48 -3.25
C LEU A 136 22.47 -11.36 -3.58
N ASN A 137 21.27 -11.74 -4.00
CA ASN A 137 20.21 -10.83 -4.44
C ASN A 137 19.33 -10.31 -3.30
N PHE A 138 19.68 -10.53 -2.03
CA PHE A 138 18.90 -10.04 -0.87
C PHE A 138 18.86 -8.51 -0.75
N CYS A 139 19.60 -7.79 -1.60
CA CYS A 139 19.53 -6.34 -1.76
C CYS A 139 18.45 -5.87 -2.75
N LEU A 140 17.69 -6.80 -3.36
CA LEU A 140 16.68 -6.52 -4.40
C LEU A 140 15.26 -6.64 -3.85
N ASN A 141 14.92 -5.77 -2.89
CA ASN A 141 13.66 -5.82 -2.14
C ASN A 141 12.66 -4.74 -2.54
N GLY A 142 12.89 -4.03 -3.63
CA GLY A 142 12.15 -2.81 -3.94
C GLY A 142 10.76 -3.04 -4.50
N LEU A 143 9.84 -2.14 -4.15
CA LEU A 143 8.62 -1.89 -4.94
C LEU A 143 8.93 -1.23 -6.30
N THR A 144 10.15 -0.74 -6.48
CA THR A 144 10.63 -0.14 -7.72
C THR A 144 11.98 -0.69 -8.12
N TRP A 145 12.20 -0.72 -9.43
CA TRP A 145 13.51 -0.94 -10.01
C TRP A 145 14.47 0.21 -9.59
N PRO A 146 15.79 0.02 -9.73
CA PRO A 146 16.79 1.04 -9.42
C PRO A 146 16.64 2.35 -10.22
N ASP A 147 15.99 2.33 -11.38
CA ASP A 147 15.64 3.51 -12.18
C ASP A 147 14.25 4.10 -11.82
N ARG A 148 13.67 3.66 -10.70
CA ARG A 148 12.37 4.09 -10.13
C ARG A 148 11.17 3.71 -11.00
N ILE A 149 11.36 2.82 -11.96
CA ILE A 149 10.25 2.19 -12.68
C ILE A 149 9.52 1.26 -11.68
N PRO A 150 8.20 1.39 -11.50
CA PRO A 150 7.42 0.52 -10.62
C PRO A 150 7.52 -0.97 -10.95
N HIS A 151 7.61 -1.82 -9.93
CA HIS A 151 7.27 -3.23 -10.05
C HIS A 151 5.75 -3.41 -10.10
N PRO A 152 5.24 -4.52 -10.67
CA PRO A 152 3.80 -4.81 -10.66
C PRO A 152 3.18 -4.78 -9.26
N ALA A 153 3.93 -5.20 -8.23
CA ALA A 153 3.51 -5.16 -6.82
C ALA A 153 3.09 -3.76 -6.35
N LEU A 154 3.69 -2.68 -6.87
CA LEU A 154 3.33 -1.32 -6.48
C LEU A 154 1.89 -0.95 -6.88
N ASN A 155 1.32 -1.61 -7.90
CA ASN A 155 -0.09 -1.42 -8.25
C ASN A 155 -1.03 -2.01 -7.18
N GLU A 156 -0.66 -3.17 -6.61
CA GLU A 156 -1.40 -3.77 -5.50
C GLU A 156 -1.32 -2.90 -4.24
N VAL A 157 -0.13 -2.38 -3.93
CA VAL A 157 0.08 -1.42 -2.84
C VAL A 157 -0.78 -0.17 -3.05
N LYS A 158 -0.77 0.41 -4.25
CA LYS A 158 -1.59 1.57 -4.58
C LYS A 158 -3.08 1.30 -4.37
N TYR A 159 -3.55 0.11 -4.77
CA TYR A 159 -4.93 -0.31 -4.61
C TYR A 159 -5.33 -0.41 -3.13
N VAL A 160 -4.56 -1.13 -2.32
CA VAL A 160 -4.92 -1.34 -0.91
C VAL A 160 -4.76 -0.07 -0.07
N TYR A 161 -3.83 0.82 -0.42
CA TYR A 161 -3.58 2.10 0.30
C TYR A 161 -4.58 3.20 -0.06
N GLN A 162 -5.47 2.97 -1.02
CA GLN A 162 -6.32 4.05 -1.51
C GLN A 162 -7.24 4.61 -0.41
N PRO A 163 -7.37 5.94 -0.32
CA PRO A 163 -8.10 6.60 0.76
C PRO A 163 -9.62 6.61 0.55
N ILE A 164 -10.07 6.36 -0.67
CA ILE A 164 -11.51 6.29 -0.98
C ILE A 164 -11.84 4.82 -1.16
N LYS A 165 -12.71 4.30 -0.30
CA LYS A 165 -13.17 2.91 -0.39
C LYS A 165 -14.56 2.90 -0.99
N PHE A 166 -14.79 1.96 -1.90
CA PHE A 166 -16.10 1.69 -2.44
C PHE A 166 -16.55 0.35 -1.89
N THR A 167 -17.77 0.25 -1.39
CA THR A 167 -18.36 -1.04 -0.96
C THR A 167 -19.80 -1.13 -1.41
N PHE A 168 -20.29 -2.35 -1.57
CA PHE A 168 -21.69 -2.61 -1.88
C PHE A 168 -22.23 -3.60 -0.85
N VAL A 169 -23.21 -3.16 -0.05
CA VAL A 169 -23.77 -3.94 1.07
C VAL A 169 -25.27 -3.70 1.10
N GLU A 170 -26.08 -4.76 1.17
CA GLU A 170 -27.54 -4.68 1.36
C GLU A 170 -28.24 -3.68 0.40
N ASP A 171 -27.98 -3.79 -0.91
CA ASP A 171 -28.50 -2.89 -1.95
C ASP A 171 -28.05 -1.43 -1.85
N LYS A 172 -27.01 -1.14 -1.08
CA LYS A 172 -26.43 0.20 -0.95
C LYS A 172 -25.01 0.23 -1.48
N PHE A 173 -24.77 1.16 -2.39
CA PHE A 173 -23.43 1.52 -2.81
C PHE A 173 -22.88 2.60 -1.88
N LYS A 174 -21.75 2.33 -1.24
CA LYS A 174 -21.12 3.21 -0.25
C LYS A 174 -19.78 3.71 -0.78
N ILE A 175 -19.59 5.02 -0.68
CA ILE A 175 -18.32 5.71 -0.92
C ILE A 175 -17.83 6.18 0.46
N PHE A 176 -16.77 5.56 0.97
CA PHE A 176 -16.18 5.90 2.25
C PHE A 176 -14.87 6.67 2.06
N ASN A 177 -14.73 7.78 2.80
CA ASN A 177 -13.53 8.59 2.82
C ASN A 177 -12.70 8.26 4.08
N SER A 178 -11.59 7.53 3.93
CA SER A 178 -10.69 7.21 5.04
C SER A 178 -9.62 8.29 5.32
N GLN A 179 -9.69 9.44 4.65
CA GLN A 179 -8.83 10.59 4.97
C GLN A 179 -9.18 11.16 6.35
N TYR A 180 -8.15 11.62 7.06
CA TYR A 180 -8.30 12.27 8.36
C TYR A 180 -8.46 13.79 8.29
N PHE A 181 -8.03 14.43 7.20
CA PHE A 181 -7.94 15.89 7.11
C PHE A 181 -8.58 16.51 5.86
N GLU A 182 -8.85 15.71 4.83
CA GLU A 182 -9.34 16.18 3.54
C GLU A 182 -10.74 15.62 3.25
N THR A 183 -11.64 16.47 2.77
CA THR A 183 -12.94 16.06 2.21
C THR A 183 -12.78 15.56 0.77
N THR A 184 -13.84 15.01 0.20
CA THR A 184 -13.84 14.59 -1.21
C THR A 184 -14.16 15.73 -2.20
N ASP A 185 -14.16 17.00 -1.77
CA ASP A 185 -14.56 18.13 -2.62
C ASP A 185 -13.64 18.34 -3.83
N ASN A 186 -12.38 17.92 -3.72
CA ASN A 186 -11.40 17.97 -4.81
C ASN A 186 -11.35 16.68 -5.64
N ILE A 187 -12.33 15.79 -5.49
CA ILE A 187 -12.41 14.49 -6.17
C ILE A 187 -13.65 14.45 -7.06
N GLU A 188 -13.43 14.16 -8.33
CA GLU A 188 -14.51 13.80 -9.26
C GLU A 188 -14.65 12.29 -9.28
N PHE A 189 -15.87 11.81 -9.07
CA PHE A 189 -16.20 10.40 -9.20
C PHE A 189 -16.85 10.16 -10.56
N SER A 190 -16.50 9.06 -11.21
CA SER A 190 -17.12 8.64 -12.46
C SER A 190 -17.42 7.15 -12.42
N TRP A 191 -18.47 6.76 -13.13
CA TRP A 191 -18.91 5.39 -13.24
C TRP A 191 -18.95 4.96 -14.71
N LEU A 192 -18.66 3.70 -14.95
CA LEU A 192 -18.76 3.03 -16.24
C LEU A 192 -19.42 1.68 -16.02
N LEU A 193 -20.51 1.41 -16.73
CA LEU A 193 -21.22 0.13 -16.71
C LEU A 193 -20.91 -0.64 -18.00
N VAL A 194 -20.41 -1.86 -17.86
CA VAL A 194 -20.04 -2.73 -18.98
C VAL A 194 -20.75 -4.06 -18.85
N GLY A 195 -21.47 -4.50 -19.88
CA GLY A 195 -22.11 -5.81 -19.97
C GLY A 195 -21.45 -6.66 -21.05
N ASP A 196 -20.94 -7.84 -20.70
CA ASP A 196 -20.23 -8.76 -21.62
C ASP A 196 -19.21 -8.05 -22.54
N GLY A 197 -18.42 -7.15 -21.96
CA GLY A 197 -17.39 -6.37 -22.67
C GLY A 197 -17.89 -5.17 -23.49
N LYS A 198 -19.21 -4.88 -23.47
CA LYS A 198 -19.80 -3.71 -24.15
C LYS A 198 -20.19 -2.63 -23.15
N CYS A 199 -19.84 -1.38 -23.45
CA CYS A 199 -20.28 -0.23 -22.66
C CYS A 199 -21.80 -0.09 -22.72
N LEU A 200 -22.46 -0.16 -21.57
CA LEU A 200 -23.90 0.06 -21.39
C LEU A 200 -24.19 1.52 -21.06
N GLY A 201 -23.28 2.19 -20.34
CA GLY A 201 -23.36 3.61 -20.06
C GLY A 201 -22.26 4.08 -19.12
N SER A 202 -22.16 5.40 -18.95
CA SER A 202 -21.19 6.04 -18.07
C SER A 202 -21.70 7.38 -17.57
N GLY A 203 -21.16 7.87 -16.46
CA GLY A 203 -21.50 9.18 -15.95
C GLY A 203 -20.56 9.66 -14.85
N VAL A 204 -20.88 10.82 -14.30
CA VAL A 204 -20.12 11.48 -13.23
C VAL A 204 -21.01 11.57 -11.98
N LEU A 205 -20.37 11.45 -10.82
CA LEU A 205 -20.93 11.62 -9.49
C LEU A 205 -20.09 12.67 -8.75
N CYS A 206 -20.74 13.57 -8.03
CA CYS A 206 -20.06 14.61 -7.24
C CYS A 206 -20.49 14.61 -5.77
N PRO A 207 -20.42 13.47 -5.05
CA PRO A 207 -20.69 13.46 -3.63
C PRO A 207 -19.57 14.19 -2.86
N SER A 208 -19.99 15.08 -1.96
CA SER A 208 -19.11 15.68 -0.95
C SER A 208 -19.22 14.85 0.32
N THR A 209 -18.13 14.24 0.73
CA THR A 209 -18.02 13.37 1.90
C THR A 209 -16.95 13.92 2.82
N LYS A 210 -17.29 14.04 4.11
CA LYS A 210 -16.36 14.51 5.15
C LYS A 210 -15.28 13.45 5.43
N THR A 211 -14.29 13.82 6.22
CA THR A 211 -13.25 12.91 6.73
C THR A 211 -13.88 11.80 7.57
N LEU A 212 -13.44 10.55 7.37
CA LEU A 212 -13.92 9.37 8.10
C LEU A 212 -15.45 9.17 8.03
N ASP A 213 -16.06 9.60 6.92
CA ASP A 213 -17.51 9.54 6.70
C ASP A 213 -17.82 8.84 5.37
N SER A 214 -19.10 8.56 5.12
CA SER A 214 -19.56 7.88 3.91
C SER A 214 -20.75 8.54 3.24
N HIS A 215 -20.75 8.47 1.91
CA HIS A 215 -21.92 8.74 1.08
C HIS A 215 -22.53 7.44 0.58
N GLU A 216 -23.84 7.27 0.76
CA GLU A 216 -24.57 6.08 0.36
C GLU A 216 -25.54 6.39 -0.78
N ILE A 217 -25.61 5.48 -1.75
CA ILE A 217 -26.53 5.52 -2.88
C ILE A 217 -27.30 4.21 -2.88
N GLU A 218 -28.61 4.30 -2.66
CA GLU A 218 -29.53 3.17 -2.82
C GLU A 218 -29.48 2.66 -4.27
N LEU A 219 -29.34 1.35 -4.46
CA LEU A 219 -29.15 0.71 -5.76
C LEU A 219 -30.22 1.13 -6.77
N LYS A 220 -31.49 1.08 -6.39
CA LYS A 220 -32.63 1.46 -7.24
C LYS A 220 -32.66 2.93 -7.63
N SER A 221 -31.98 3.78 -6.86
CA SER A 221 -31.88 5.22 -7.12
C SER A 221 -30.59 5.59 -7.86
N SER A 222 -29.70 4.61 -8.08
CA SER A 222 -28.41 4.86 -8.73
C SER A 222 -28.55 5.18 -10.22
N PRO A 223 -27.65 5.98 -10.80
CA PRO A 223 -27.76 6.40 -12.21
C PRO A 223 -27.54 5.25 -13.21
N TRP A 224 -26.93 4.14 -12.77
CA TRP A 224 -26.72 2.95 -13.61
C TRP A 224 -27.83 1.90 -13.49
N TYR A 225 -28.77 2.04 -12.54
CA TYR A 225 -29.77 1.00 -12.24
C TYR A 225 -30.62 0.61 -13.45
N SER A 226 -31.20 1.58 -14.16
CA SER A 226 -32.07 1.30 -15.31
C SER A 226 -31.33 0.61 -16.47
N LEU A 227 -30.05 0.95 -16.67
CA LEU A 227 -29.20 0.32 -17.68
C LEU A 227 -28.83 -1.12 -17.28
N TRP A 228 -28.61 -1.34 -15.99
CA TRP A 228 -28.35 -2.65 -15.43
C TRP A 228 -29.59 -3.56 -15.53
N GLU A 229 -30.75 -3.11 -15.06
CA GLU A 229 -32.01 -3.88 -15.03
C GLU A 229 -32.51 -4.25 -16.43
N SER A 230 -32.29 -3.40 -17.43
CA SER A 230 -32.71 -3.64 -18.81
C SER A 230 -31.68 -4.40 -19.66
N SER A 231 -30.49 -4.68 -19.13
CA SER A 231 -29.42 -5.28 -19.89
C SER A 231 -29.63 -6.80 -20.07
N PRO A 232 -29.50 -7.33 -21.29
CA PRO A 232 -29.52 -8.77 -21.53
C PRO A 232 -28.16 -9.45 -21.29
N ALA A 233 -27.16 -8.72 -20.80
CA ALA A 233 -25.81 -9.25 -20.60
C ALA A 233 -25.77 -10.28 -19.47
N ALA A 234 -24.98 -11.34 -19.65
CA ALA A 234 -24.82 -12.37 -18.63
C ALA A 234 -23.97 -11.88 -17.45
N HIS A 235 -22.92 -11.09 -17.72
CA HIS A 235 -22.08 -10.49 -16.71
C HIS A 235 -22.07 -8.97 -16.88
N ILE A 236 -22.28 -8.28 -15.77
CA ILE A 236 -22.33 -6.82 -15.74
C ILE A 236 -21.35 -6.32 -14.69
N TYR A 237 -20.57 -5.33 -15.10
CA TYR A 237 -19.46 -4.78 -14.35
C TYR A 237 -19.68 -3.29 -14.15
N LEU A 238 -19.66 -2.86 -12.89
CA LEU A 238 -19.63 -1.46 -12.54
C LEU A 238 -18.20 -1.06 -12.16
N THR A 239 -17.63 -0.11 -12.91
CA THR A 239 -16.34 0.48 -12.60
C THR A 239 -16.51 1.87 -12.06
N MET A 240 -15.96 2.11 -10.87
CA MET A 240 -15.95 3.41 -10.20
C MET A 240 -14.55 3.99 -10.23
N THR A 241 -14.43 5.27 -10.58
CA THR A 241 -13.16 5.96 -10.71
C THR A 241 -13.20 7.28 -9.98
N ALA A 242 -12.20 7.54 -9.14
CA ALA A 242 -12.01 8.80 -8.42
C ALA A 242 -10.75 9.53 -8.93
N LYS A 243 -10.91 10.78 -9.35
CA LYS A 243 -9.84 11.61 -9.93
C LYS A 243 -9.73 12.95 -9.21
N LEU A 244 -8.50 13.41 -8.99
CA LEU A 244 -8.29 14.78 -8.53
C LEU A 244 -8.71 15.79 -9.60
N THR A 245 -9.57 16.73 -9.20
CA THR A 245 -10.00 17.84 -10.06
C THR A 245 -8.92 18.92 -10.17
N GLN A 246 -8.02 19.00 -9.19
CA GLN A 246 -6.91 19.95 -9.16
C GLN A 246 -5.55 19.23 -9.08
N PRO A 247 -4.50 19.77 -9.72
CA PRO A 247 -3.16 19.24 -9.54
C PRO A 247 -2.64 19.53 -8.13
N THR A 248 -1.76 18.67 -7.63
CA THR A 248 -0.90 18.95 -6.47
C THR A 248 0.54 19.10 -6.93
N HIS A 249 1.46 19.42 -6.01
CA HIS A 249 2.89 19.49 -6.33
C HIS A 249 3.50 18.17 -6.80
N TRP A 250 2.87 17.04 -6.47
CA TRP A 250 3.40 15.69 -6.69
C TRP A 250 2.45 14.83 -7.53
N VAL A 251 1.25 15.33 -7.87
CA VAL A 251 0.25 14.64 -8.68
C VAL A 251 -0.34 15.60 -9.72
N LYS A 252 -0.32 15.21 -11.00
CA LYS A 252 -0.92 16.02 -12.07
C LYS A 252 -2.45 16.01 -11.95
N ARG A 253 -3.12 17.07 -12.43
CA ARG A 253 -4.59 17.09 -12.56
C ARG A 253 -5.06 15.88 -13.37
N GLY A 254 -6.18 15.27 -12.98
CA GLY A 254 -6.75 14.14 -13.70
C GLY A 254 -5.96 12.84 -13.53
N THR A 255 -4.86 12.85 -12.75
CA THR A 255 -4.30 11.61 -12.25
C THR A 255 -5.38 10.94 -11.43
N CYS A 256 -5.74 9.73 -11.83
CA CYS A 256 -6.58 8.88 -11.02
C CYS A 256 -5.83 8.64 -9.71
N SER A 257 -6.37 9.19 -8.63
CA SER A 257 -5.95 8.87 -7.26
C SER A 257 -6.05 7.37 -6.99
N LEU A 258 -6.78 6.63 -7.85
CA LEU A 258 -7.23 5.27 -7.63
C LEU A 258 -7.04 4.22 -8.76
N LEU A 259 -6.44 4.50 -9.94
CA LEU A 259 -5.96 3.42 -10.86
C LEU A 259 -5.20 3.96 -12.09
N ASP A 260 -4.10 3.29 -12.47
CA ASP A 260 -3.61 3.30 -13.86
C ASP A 260 -3.18 1.87 -14.20
N GLN A 261 -3.87 1.29 -15.19
CA GLN A 261 -3.67 -0.03 -15.82
C GLN A 261 -3.07 -1.17 -14.97
N LEU A 262 -3.95 -1.93 -14.32
CA LEU A 262 -3.97 -3.40 -14.33
C LEU A 262 -5.24 -3.80 -13.60
N LYS A 263 -6.20 -4.37 -14.35
CA LYS A 263 -7.49 -4.87 -13.88
C LYS A 263 -8.17 -3.98 -12.83
N GLU A 264 -9.04 -3.11 -13.34
CA GLU A 264 -10.43 -3.17 -12.89
C GLU A 264 -10.63 -3.13 -11.36
N HIS A 265 -10.97 -1.96 -10.81
CA HIS A 265 -12.08 -1.96 -9.84
C HIS A 265 -13.35 -2.31 -10.60
N ILE A 266 -13.42 -3.57 -11.04
CA ILE A 266 -14.65 -4.24 -11.33
C ILE A 266 -15.24 -4.49 -9.94
N PHE A 267 -16.33 -3.81 -9.62
CA PHE A 267 -17.32 -4.48 -8.80
C PHE A 267 -17.87 -5.60 -9.67
N LEU A 268 -17.38 -6.83 -9.44
CA LEU A 268 -18.04 -8.06 -9.84
C LEU A 268 -19.25 -8.14 -8.92
N LEU A 269 -20.26 -7.33 -9.22
CA LEU A 269 -21.60 -7.66 -8.76
C LEU A 269 -22.10 -8.71 -9.73
N GLU A 270 -21.61 -9.94 -9.57
CA GLU A 270 -22.41 -11.10 -9.92
C GLU A 270 -23.57 -11.11 -8.95
N PHE A 271 -24.58 -10.32 -9.27
CA PHE A 271 -25.88 -10.49 -8.67
C PHE A 271 -26.35 -11.89 -9.08
N PRO A 272 -26.73 -12.77 -8.14
CA PRO A 272 -27.48 -13.94 -8.55
C PRO A 272 -28.68 -13.41 -9.33
N LEU A 273 -28.76 -13.76 -10.61
CA LEU A 273 -30.04 -13.78 -11.30
C LEU A 273 -30.87 -14.77 -10.49
N ASP A 274 -31.67 -14.27 -9.56
CA ASP A 274 -32.78 -15.04 -9.03
C ASP A 274 -33.64 -15.40 -10.25
N VAL A 275 -33.48 -16.64 -10.70
CA VAL A 275 -34.41 -17.32 -11.61
C VAL A 275 -35.56 -17.85 -10.79
#